data_AF-A0AAW2TLY4-F1
#
_entry.id   AF-A0AAW2TLY4-F1
#
_cell.length_a   1.000
_cell.length_b   1.000
_cell.length_c   1.000
_cell.angle_alpha   90.00
_cell.angle_beta   90.00
_cell.angle_gamma   90.00
#
_symmetry.space_group_name_H-M   'P 1'
#
loop_
_entity.id
_entity.type
_entity.pdbx_description
1 polymer ?
#
loop_
_entity_poly.entity_id
_entity_poly.type
_entity_poly.pdbx_seq_one_letter_code
_entity_poly.pdbx_strand_id
1 'polypeptide(L)'
;MLAKQLWRIISQPSSLLSRVLKQKYFPMSDVLSAPIGHGCSFTWRSILAARSVILLGSRWQLGDGTLARIWLDRWIPRPISFRVITAPNQLPLDATVNALFVQGGEDWNENLVKGIFLPEDVESILGIPISCSGPDTLRWHYKKHGRFSIQRLSPHVHHGELDGIIIFGFSKLELYLAN
;
A
#
# COMPACT_ATOMS: atom_id res chain seq x y z
N MET A 1 -3.00 -17.70 1.35
CA MET A 1 -1.89 -17.74 2.34
C MET A 1 -0.69 -16.88 1.92
N LEU A 2 -0.42 -16.70 0.63
CA LEU A 2 0.74 -15.95 0.12
C LEU A 2 0.75 -14.45 0.47
N ALA A 3 -0.40 -13.78 0.36
CA ALA A 3 -0.53 -12.39 0.79
C ALA A 3 -0.21 -12.18 2.29
N LYS A 4 -0.51 -13.17 3.15
CA LYS A 4 -0.10 -13.13 4.57
C LYS A 4 1.43 -13.21 4.73
N GLN A 5 2.09 -14.03 3.90
CA GLN A 5 3.55 -14.14 3.93
C GLN A 5 4.20 -12.85 3.43
N LEU A 6 3.70 -12.30 2.32
CA LEU A 6 4.16 -11.01 1.82
C LEU A 6 3.96 -9.90 2.86
N TRP A 7 2.79 -9.85 3.50
CA TRP A 7 2.51 -8.90 4.57
C TRP A 7 3.49 -9.03 5.75
N ARG A 8 3.83 -10.25 6.17
CA ARG A 8 4.85 -10.47 7.21
C ARG A 8 6.23 -9.96 6.80
N ILE A 9 6.62 -10.14 5.54
CA ILE A 9 7.90 -9.64 5.03
C ILE A 9 7.94 -8.11 5.13
N ILE A 10 6.84 -7.44 4.79
CA ILE A 10 6.70 -5.97 4.86
C ILE A 10 6.67 -5.48 6.30
N SER A 11 5.79 -6.04 7.15
CA SER A 11 5.59 -5.54 8.51
C SER A 11 6.68 -5.94 9.51
N GLN A 12 7.47 -6.98 9.21
CA GLN A 12 8.51 -7.51 10.10
C GLN A 12 9.81 -7.76 9.31
N PRO A 13 10.50 -6.70 8.86
CA PRO A 13 11.69 -6.82 8.02
C PRO A 13 12.87 -7.48 8.77
N SER A 14 12.90 -7.40 10.10
CA SER A 14 13.94 -8.00 10.94
C SER A 14 13.77 -9.51 11.17
N SER A 15 12.63 -10.10 10.80
CA SER A 15 12.41 -11.54 10.99
C SER A 15 13.40 -12.37 10.15
N LEU A 16 13.75 -13.57 10.64
CA LEU A 16 14.66 -14.47 9.92
C LEU A 16 14.17 -14.76 8.49
N LEU A 17 12.86 -15.00 8.33
CA LEU A 17 12.24 -15.22 7.03
C LEU A 17 12.45 -14.03 6.09
N SER A 18 12.17 -12.81 6.58
CA SER A 18 12.32 -11.58 5.80
C SER A 18 13.77 -11.37 5.38
N ARG A 19 14.73 -11.57 6.29
CA ARG A 19 16.17 -11.42 6.02
C ARG A 19 16.67 -12.42 5.00
N VAL A 20 16.31 -13.70 5.13
CA VAL A 20 16.70 -14.77 4.19
C VAL A 20 16.13 -14.49 2.81
N LEU A 21 14.86 -14.11 2.71
CA LEU A 21 14.22 -13.79 1.43
C LEU A 21 14.81 -12.52 0.81
N LYS A 22 15.11 -11.50 1.62
CA LYS A 22 15.78 -10.28 1.15
C LYS A 22 17.13 -10.60 0.52
N GLN A 23 17.99 -11.32 1.26
CA GLN A 23 19.32 -11.67 0.77
C GLN A 23 19.27 -12.51 -0.52
N LYS A 24 18.27 -13.39 -0.66
CA LYS A 24 18.13 -14.27 -1.82
C LYS A 24 17.53 -13.59 -3.05
N TYR A 25 16.52 -12.75 -2.88
CA TYR A 25 15.68 -12.29 -3.99
C TYR A 25 15.68 -10.77 -4.21
N PHE A 26 15.98 -9.96 -3.19
CA PHE A 26 15.94 -8.50 -3.27
C PHE A 26 17.00 -7.87 -2.36
N PRO A 27 18.31 -8.17 -2.53
CA PRO A 27 19.34 -7.76 -1.57
C PRO A 27 19.50 -6.24 -1.47
N MET A 28 19.32 -5.54 -2.59
CA MET A 28 19.52 -4.09 -2.72
C MET A 28 18.23 -3.30 -2.91
N SER A 29 17.07 -3.95 -2.85
CA SER A 29 15.78 -3.31 -3.09
C SER A 29 14.77 -3.60 -1.99
N ASP A 30 13.60 -2.99 -2.09
CA ASP A 30 12.45 -3.32 -1.25
C ASP A 30 11.62 -4.46 -1.86
N VAL A 31 10.89 -5.22 -1.04
CA VAL A 31 10.00 -6.30 -1.48
C VAL A 31 8.86 -5.78 -2.39
N LEU A 32 8.39 -4.56 -2.15
CA LEU A 32 7.34 -3.91 -2.95
C LEU A 32 7.88 -3.37 -4.28
N SER A 33 9.19 -3.23 -4.43
CA SER A 33 9.85 -2.77 -5.66
C SER A 33 10.67 -3.88 -6.35
N ALA A 34 10.72 -5.07 -5.76
CA ALA A 34 11.55 -6.17 -6.25
C ALA A 34 11.07 -6.65 -7.64
N PRO A 35 11.99 -6.80 -8.61
CA PRO A 35 11.67 -7.36 -9.92
C PRO A 35 11.50 -8.89 -9.83
N ILE A 36 10.72 -9.45 -10.77
CA ILE A 36 10.66 -10.90 -10.99
C ILE A 36 11.90 -11.28 -11.80
N GLY A 37 12.99 -11.63 -11.13
CA GLY A 37 14.23 -12.06 -11.80
C GLY A 37 14.08 -13.40 -12.53
N HIS A 38 14.99 -13.69 -13.46
CA HIS A 38 15.05 -15.00 -14.11
C HIS A 38 15.47 -16.09 -13.12
N GLY A 39 14.89 -17.29 -13.22
CA GLY A 39 15.24 -18.43 -12.36
C GLY A 39 14.69 -18.39 -10.93
N CYS A 40 13.78 -17.48 -10.60
CA CYS A 40 13.21 -17.44 -9.25
C CYS A 40 12.20 -18.58 -9.01
N SER A 41 12.14 -19.05 -7.75
CA SER A 41 11.32 -20.19 -7.35
C SER A 41 9.82 -19.92 -7.57
N PHE A 42 9.05 -21.00 -7.79
CA PHE A 42 7.59 -20.91 -7.90
C PHE A 42 6.96 -20.19 -6.70
N THR A 43 7.45 -20.49 -5.49
CA THR A 43 7.02 -19.85 -4.25
C THR A 43 7.27 -18.35 -4.26
N TRP A 44 8.43 -17.89 -4.72
CA TRP A 44 8.74 -16.45 -4.80
C TRP A 44 7.85 -15.72 -5.81
N ARG A 45 7.64 -16.30 -6.99
CA ARG A 45 6.71 -15.74 -7.99
C ARG A 45 5.29 -15.63 -7.43
N SER A 46 4.86 -16.64 -6.69
CA SER A 46 3.55 -16.69 -6.04
C SER A 46 3.40 -15.62 -4.95
N ILE A 47 4.47 -15.34 -4.19
CA ILE A 47 4.52 -14.25 -3.21
C ILE A 47 4.44 -12.90 -3.92
N LEU A 48 5.22 -12.67 -4.98
CA LEU A 48 5.19 -11.43 -5.75
C LEU A 48 3.86 -11.21 -6.48
N ALA A 49 3.18 -12.28 -6.94
CA ALA A 49 1.84 -12.18 -7.51
C ALA A 49 0.81 -11.60 -6.52
N ALA A 50 1.01 -11.78 -5.21
CA ALA A 50 0.16 -11.21 -4.18
C ALA A 50 0.45 -9.71 -3.90
N ARG A 51 1.50 -9.12 -4.51
CA ARG A 51 1.92 -7.73 -4.30
C ARG A 51 0.86 -6.72 -4.70
N SER A 52 0.23 -6.91 -5.86
CA SER A 52 -0.84 -6.02 -6.34
C SER A 52 -1.99 -5.95 -5.35
N VAL A 53 -2.40 -7.09 -4.79
CA VAL A 53 -3.46 -7.19 -3.79
C VAL A 53 -3.08 -6.47 -2.50
N ILE A 54 -1.83 -6.65 -2.03
CA ILE A 54 -1.34 -5.93 -0.86
C ILE A 54 -1.35 -4.43 -1.11
N LEU A 55 -0.79 -3.97 -2.23
CA LEU A 55 -0.76 -2.56 -2.57
C LEU A 55 -2.17 -1.98 -2.68
N LEU A 56 -3.12 -2.68 -3.33
CA LEU A 56 -4.48 -2.19 -3.55
C LEU A 56 -5.28 -2.03 -2.25
N GLY A 57 -5.11 -2.97 -1.31
CA GLY A 57 -5.82 -2.91 -0.02
C GLY A 57 -5.08 -2.25 1.12
N SER A 58 -3.93 -1.64 0.86
CA SER A 58 -3.15 -0.92 1.86
C SER A 58 -2.98 0.56 1.52
N ARG A 59 -2.74 1.33 2.58
CA ARG A 59 -2.42 2.75 2.52
C ARG A 59 -1.31 3.05 3.52
N TRP A 60 -0.54 4.09 3.27
CA TRP A 60 0.37 4.66 4.23
C TRP A 60 -0.41 5.23 5.42
N GLN A 61 0.02 4.85 6.61
CA GLN A 61 -0.22 5.57 7.84
C GLN A 61 0.99 6.49 8.02
N LEU A 62 0.74 7.79 8.00
CA LEU A 62 1.78 8.80 8.10
C LEU A 62 2.41 8.81 9.50
N GLY A 63 3.73 8.81 9.50
CA GLY A 63 4.58 9.09 10.64
C GLY A 63 5.30 10.42 10.41
N ASP A 64 6.59 10.34 10.08
CA ASP A 64 7.44 11.48 9.69
C ASP A 64 7.22 11.98 8.25
N GLY A 65 6.41 11.30 7.44
CA GLY A 65 6.07 11.70 6.07
C GLY A 65 7.20 11.54 5.05
N THR A 66 8.31 10.90 5.41
CA THR A 66 9.53 10.82 4.58
C THR A 66 9.51 9.71 3.54
N LEU A 67 8.61 8.73 3.67
CA LEU A 67 8.53 7.58 2.75
C LEU A 67 7.34 7.70 1.79
N ALA A 68 6.21 8.23 2.25
CA ALA A 68 5.03 8.38 1.43
C ALA A 68 5.22 9.52 0.42
N ARG A 69 5.10 9.23 -0.88
CA ARG A 69 5.10 10.26 -1.94
C ARG A 69 3.72 10.84 -2.13
N ILE A 70 3.64 12.16 -2.20
CA ILE A 70 2.38 12.93 -2.26
C ILE A 70 1.51 12.44 -3.41
N TRP A 71 2.09 12.30 -4.60
CA TRP A 71 1.34 12.08 -5.84
C TRP A 71 1.17 10.61 -6.22
N LEU A 72 2.14 9.77 -5.88
CA LEU A 72 2.23 8.40 -6.41
C LEU A 72 1.68 7.34 -5.45
N ASP A 73 1.69 7.64 -4.15
CA ASP A 73 1.37 6.65 -3.12
C ASP A 73 -0.02 6.84 -2.55
N ARG A 74 -0.54 5.78 -1.92
CA ARG A 74 -1.87 5.73 -1.32
C ARG A 74 -1.77 6.14 0.14
N TRP A 75 -2.08 7.38 0.49
CA TRP A 75 -1.97 7.88 1.87
C TRP A 75 -3.21 8.66 2.34
N ILE A 76 -4.11 9.00 1.42
CA ILE A 76 -5.33 9.75 1.71
C ILE A 76 -6.45 8.81 2.18
N PRO A 77 -7.25 9.16 3.20
CA PRO A 77 -8.39 8.39 3.69
C PRO A 77 -9.63 8.47 2.77
N ARG A 78 -9.48 8.24 1.46
CA ARG A 78 -10.60 8.28 0.49
C ARG A 78 -11.15 6.88 0.17
N PRO A 79 -12.46 6.68 -0.03
CA PRO A 79 -13.06 5.34 -0.12
C PRO A 79 -12.59 4.46 -1.29
N ILE A 80 -12.07 5.04 -2.36
CA ILE A 80 -11.79 4.32 -3.62
C ILE A 80 -10.29 4.31 -3.96
N SER A 81 -9.67 5.47 -4.13
CA SER A 81 -8.31 5.57 -4.67
C SER A 81 -7.22 5.58 -3.59
N PHE A 82 -7.54 6.07 -2.38
CA PHE A 82 -6.59 6.48 -1.35
C PHE A 82 -5.51 7.48 -1.82
N ARG A 83 -5.73 8.13 -2.97
CA ARG A 83 -4.79 9.07 -3.60
C ARG A 83 -5.36 10.47 -3.62
N VAL A 84 -4.44 11.42 -3.75
CA VAL A 84 -4.74 12.80 -4.09
C VAL A 84 -5.41 12.83 -5.47
N ILE A 85 -6.43 13.68 -5.63
CA ILE A 85 -7.15 13.88 -6.91
C ILE A 85 -6.50 15.03 -7.69
N THR A 86 -6.01 16.04 -6.97
CA THR A 86 -5.22 17.16 -7.50
C THR A 86 -4.09 16.64 -8.38
N ALA A 87 -4.01 17.17 -9.61
CA ALA A 87 -2.92 16.87 -10.51
C ALA A 87 -1.60 17.47 -10.01
N PRO A 88 -0.46 16.77 -10.15
CA PRO A 88 0.84 17.31 -9.76
C PRO A 88 1.13 18.63 -10.48
N ASN A 89 1.46 19.68 -9.73
CA ASN A 89 1.69 21.02 -10.28
C ASN A 89 2.94 21.73 -9.71
N GLN A 90 2.93 22.06 -8.42
CA GLN A 90 3.86 22.97 -7.74
C GLN A 90 4.99 22.24 -7.03
N LEU A 91 4.81 20.94 -6.75
CA LEU A 91 5.83 20.10 -6.13
C LEU A 91 6.34 19.04 -7.13
N PRO A 92 7.62 18.63 -7.01
CA PRO A 92 8.15 17.51 -7.76
C PRO A 92 7.30 16.24 -7.63
N LEU A 93 7.32 15.39 -8.67
CA LEU A 93 6.52 14.17 -8.70
C LEU A 93 6.92 13.16 -7.60
N ASP A 94 8.18 13.19 -7.21
CA ASP A 94 8.77 12.38 -6.15
C ASP A 94 8.74 13.04 -4.77
N ALA A 95 8.12 14.23 -4.64
CA ALA A 95 7.97 14.91 -3.36
C ALA A 95 7.23 14.04 -2.34
N THR A 96 7.77 14.00 -1.13
CA THR A 96 7.26 13.24 0.01
C THR A 96 6.36 14.08 0.90
N VAL A 97 5.48 13.42 1.65
CA VAL A 97 4.40 14.09 2.42
C VAL A 97 4.95 15.04 3.48
N ASN A 98 6.15 14.80 4.01
CA ASN A 98 6.81 15.71 4.95
C ASN A 98 7.03 17.14 4.40
N ALA A 99 7.07 17.33 3.07
CA ALA A 99 7.14 18.65 2.45
C ALA A 99 5.89 19.51 2.73
N LEU A 100 4.80 18.89 3.17
CA LEU A 100 3.54 19.55 3.52
C LEU A 100 3.45 19.91 5.02
N PHE A 101 4.45 19.55 5.83
CA PHE A 101 4.44 19.82 7.27
C PHE A 101 4.99 21.21 7.60
N VAL A 102 4.65 21.74 8.76
CA VAL A 102 5.32 22.92 9.33
C VAL A 102 6.77 22.59 9.72
N GLN A 103 7.60 23.61 9.91
CA GLN A 103 8.94 23.41 10.47
C GLN A 103 8.82 22.72 11.84
N GLY A 104 9.49 21.57 11.99
CA GLY A 104 9.37 20.72 13.17
C GLY A 104 8.53 19.45 12.96
N GLY A 105 7.72 19.39 11.89
CA GLY A 105 7.02 18.16 11.48
C GLY A 105 5.82 17.77 12.35
N GLU A 106 5.37 18.65 13.25
CA GLU A 106 4.31 18.32 14.22
C GLU A 106 2.89 18.53 13.70
N ASP A 107 2.74 19.37 12.67
CA ASP A 107 1.44 19.70 12.10
C ASP A 107 1.52 19.95 10.58
N TRP A 108 0.36 19.98 9.92
CA TRP A 108 0.23 20.36 8.53
C TRP A 108 0.50 21.86 8.35
N ASN A 109 1.24 22.22 7.30
CA ASN A 109 1.29 23.59 6.83
C ASN A 109 0.00 23.91 6.06
N GLU A 110 -1.04 24.32 6.79
CA GLU A 110 -2.38 24.56 6.22
C GLU A 110 -2.36 25.50 5.01
N ASN A 111 -1.57 26.57 5.07
CA ASN A 111 -1.50 27.55 3.99
C ASN A 111 -0.92 26.93 2.72
N LEU A 112 0.12 26.12 2.86
CA LEU A 112 0.73 25.39 1.76
C LEU A 112 -0.25 24.34 1.18
N VAL A 113 -0.92 23.57 2.04
CA VAL A 113 -1.90 22.56 1.63
C VAL A 113 -3.06 23.22 0.87
N LYS A 114 -3.63 24.32 1.39
CA LYS A 114 -4.69 25.08 0.73
C LYS A 114 -4.26 25.73 -0.59
N GLY A 115 -2.96 26.03 -0.75
CA GLY A 115 -2.41 26.62 -1.97
C GLY A 115 -2.12 25.61 -3.09
N ILE A 116 -1.89 24.34 -2.74
CA ILE A 116 -1.52 23.28 -3.69
C ILE A 116 -2.73 22.45 -4.12
N PHE A 117 -3.57 22.07 -3.16
CA PHE A 117 -4.58 21.02 -3.34
C PHE A 117 -5.99 21.55 -3.58
N LEU A 118 -6.80 20.76 -4.28
CA LEU A 118 -8.24 20.97 -4.41
C LEU A 118 -8.93 20.90 -3.04
N PRO A 119 -10.07 21.59 -2.84
CA PRO A 119 -10.78 21.63 -1.55
C PRO A 119 -11.07 20.25 -0.95
N GLU A 120 -11.45 19.27 -1.78
CA GLU A 120 -11.72 17.89 -1.36
C GLU A 120 -10.46 17.17 -0.85
N ASP A 121 -9.30 17.49 -1.44
CA ASP A 121 -8.01 17.01 -0.98
C ASP A 121 -7.60 17.70 0.32
N VAL A 122 -7.76 19.02 0.42
CA VAL A 122 -7.46 19.80 1.63
C VAL A 122 -8.18 19.24 2.85
N GLU A 123 -9.50 19.05 2.77
CA GLU A 123 -10.30 18.53 3.88
C GLU A 123 -9.80 17.16 4.34
N SER A 124 -9.49 16.28 3.39
CA SER A 124 -9.00 14.94 3.69
C SER A 124 -7.58 14.93 4.24
N ILE A 125 -6.71 15.82 3.77
CA ILE A 125 -5.31 15.92 4.22
C ILE A 125 -5.27 16.44 5.65
N LEU A 126 -5.94 17.57 5.91
CA LEU A 126 -5.96 18.20 7.24
C LEU A 126 -6.68 17.33 8.29
N GLY A 127 -7.59 16.45 7.87
CA GLY A 127 -8.22 15.46 8.74
C GLY A 127 -7.32 14.27 9.12
N ILE A 128 -6.14 14.11 8.53
CA ILE A 128 -5.22 13.01 8.87
C ILE A 128 -4.40 13.43 10.11
N PRO A 129 -4.48 12.68 11.22
CA PRO A 129 -3.62 12.93 12.36
C PRO A 129 -2.17 12.59 12.00
N ILE A 130 -1.26 13.54 12.20
CA ILE A 130 0.18 13.32 12.06
C ILE A 130 0.67 12.62 13.33
N SER A 131 1.36 11.49 13.17
CA SER A 131 1.98 10.76 14.28
C SER A 131 3.49 10.91 14.22
N CYS A 132 4.06 11.92 14.89
CA CYS A 132 5.50 12.22 14.81
C CYS A 132 6.42 11.17 15.50
N SER A 133 5.85 10.10 16.05
CA SER A 133 6.57 9.13 16.89
C SER A 133 7.32 8.05 16.09
N GLY A 134 7.45 8.15 14.77
CA GLY A 134 8.18 7.16 13.98
C GLY A 134 8.04 7.29 12.47
N PRO A 135 8.63 6.35 11.71
CA PRO A 135 8.57 6.36 10.24
C PRO A 135 7.17 6.03 9.73
N ASP A 136 6.89 6.43 8.49
CA ASP A 136 5.68 6.02 7.80
C ASP A 136 5.55 4.48 7.74
N THR A 137 4.34 3.97 7.91
CA THR A 137 4.09 2.52 7.88
C THR A 137 2.93 2.16 6.97
N LEU A 138 3.01 1.02 6.31
CA LEU A 138 1.93 0.52 5.48
C LEU A 138 0.85 -0.17 6.34
N ARG A 139 -0.40 0.30 6.26
CA ARG A 139 -1.55 -0.26 7.00
C ARG A 139 -2.60 -0.82 6.05
N TRP A 140 -3.15 -1.99 6.40
CA TRP A 140 -4.28 -2.58 5.68
C TRP A 140 -5.58 -1.81 5.97
N HIS A 141 -6.30 -1.38 4.92
CA HIS A 141 -7.45 -0.49 5.06
C HIS A 141 -8.75 -1.23 5.44
N TYR A 142 -9.01 -2.42 4.87
CA TYR A 142 -10.31 -3.10 4.97
C TYR A 142 -10.62 -3.79 6.32
N LYS A 143 -9.98 -3.40 7.44
CA LYS A 143 -10.31 -3.92 8.78
C LYS A 143 -10.21 -2.86 9.89
N LYS A 144 -11.17 -2.92 10.84
CA LYS A 144 -11.24 -2.11 12.08
C LYS A 144 -9.95 -2.08 12.93
N HIS A 145 -9.03 -3.04 12.77
CA HIS A 145 -7.79 -3.14 13.56
C HIS A 145 -6.50 -3.18 12.72
N GLY A 146 -6.54 -2.89 11.41
CA GLY A 146 -5.32 -2.80 10.57
C GLY A 146 -4.52 -4.09 10.38
N ARG A 147 -4.97 -5.24 10.89
CA ARG A 147 -4.31 -6.55 10.71
C ARG A 147 -4.83 -7.26 9.47
N PHE A 148 -3.91 -7.69 8.59
CA PHE A 148 -4.23 -8.45 7.39
C PHE A 148 -4.79 -9.84 7.73
N SER A 149 -5.96 -10.20 7.18
CA SER A 149 -6.52 -11.55 7.27
C SER A 149 -7.28 -11.92 6.01
N ILE A 150 -7.05 -13.12 5.49
CA ILE A 150 -7.81 -13.70 4.39
C ILE A 150 -9.08 -14.32 5.00
N GLN A 151 -10.26 -13.82 4.65
CA GLN A 151 -11.55 -14.38 5.06
C GLN A 151 -12.18 -15.08 3.84
N ARG A 152 -12.72 -16.29 4.01
CA ARG A 152 -13.57 -16.94 3.00
C ARG A 152 -14.91 -16.21 2.97
N LEU A 153 -15.46 -15.94 1.80
CA LEU A 153 -16.82 -15.42 1.62
C LEU A 153 -17.84 -16.41 2.23
N SER A 154 -18.76 -15.90 3.06
CA SER A 154 -19.98 -16.63 3.45
C SER A 154 -21.06 -16.48 2.37
N PRO A 155 -22.00 -17.44 2.19
CA PRO A 155 -22.80 -17.54 0.97
C PRO A 155 -23.97 -16.56 0.83
N HIS A 156 -24.10 -15.57 1.72
CA HIS A 156 -25.32 -14.75 1.81
C HIS A 156 -24.99 -13.27 1.59
N VAL A 157 -24.82 -12.88 0.33
CA VAL A 157 -24.99 -11.49 -0.09
C VAL A 157 -25.77 -11.50 -1.40
N HIS A 158 -26.93 -10.82 -1.36
CA HIS A 158 -27.91 -10.77 -2.43
C HIS A 158 -27.35 -10.14 -3.71
N HIS A 159 -27.88 -10.64 -4.81
CA HIS A 159 -27.70 -10.20 -6.19
C HIS A 159 -27.93 -8.69 -6.33
N GLY A 160 -26.89 -7.95 -6.69
CA GLY A 160 -26.97 -6.54 -7.06
C GLY A 160 -25.67 -5.82 -6.77
N GLU A 161 -24.91 -5.54 -7.83
CA GLU A 161 -23.93 -4.44 -7.87
C GLU A 161 -22.58 -4.67 -7.15
N LEU A 162 -21.79 -5.65 -7.62
CA LEU A 162 -20.34 -5.70 -7.41
C LEU A 162 -19.62 -6.38 -8.60
N ASP A 163 -19.80 -5.86 -9.81
CA ASP A 163 -18.88 -6.18 -10.91
C ASP A 163 -17.58 -5.39 -10.73
N GLY A 164 -16.62 -5.97 -10.02
CA GLY A 164 -15.26 -5.40 -9.95
C GLY A 164 -14.33 -5.91 -8.85
N ILE A 165 -14.83 -6.59 -7.81
CA ILE A 165 -13.97 -7.22 -6.79
C ILE A 165 -13.94 -8.72 -7.01
N ILE A 166 -13.31 -9.10 -8.12
CA ILE A 166 -12.97 -10.49 -8.38
C ILE A 166 -11.69 -10.82 -7.59
N ILE A 167 -11.88 -11.42 -6.41
CA ILE A 167 -10.85 -12.22 -5.75
C ILE A 167 -10.81 -13.58 -6.47
N PHE A 168 -10.14 -13.68 -7.62
CA PHE A 168 -9.77 -15.01 -8.12
C PHE A 168 -8.57 -15.50 -7.31
N GLY A 169 -8.88 -16.38 -6.36
CA GLY A 169 -7.94 -17.40 -5.93
C GLY A 169 -7.54 -18.20 -7.17
N PHE A 170 -6.24 -18.21 -7.46
CA PHE A 170 -5.64 -19.10 -8.46
C PHE A 170 -5.97 -20.55 -8.11
N SER A 171 -7.00 -21.07 -8.76
CA SER A 171 -7.41 -22.47 -8.82
C SER A 171 -8.11 -22.72 -10.16
N LYS A 172 -7.50 -22.27 -11.26
CA LYS A 172 -7.93 -22.63 -12.63
C LYS A 172 -6.89 -22.31 -13.71
N LEU A 173 -5.64 -22.72 -13.51
CA LEU A 173 -4.60 -22.63 -14.54
C LEU A 173 -3.84 -23.96 -14.74
N GLU A 174 -4.48 -25.09 -14.42
CA GLU A 174 -4.03 -26.44 -14.80
C GLU A 174 -4.95 -27.13 -15.83
N LEU A 175 -5.86 -26.41 -16.50
CA LEU A 175 -6.72 -27.01 -17.54
C LEU A 175 -6.50 -26.45 -18.95
N TYR A 176 -5.36 -25.79 -19.23
CA TYR A 176 -5.07 -25.30 -20.58
C TYR A 176 -3.66 -25.64 -21.13
N LEU A 177 -2.94 -26.56 -20.49
CA LEU A 177 -1.72 -27.17 -21.05
C LEU A 177 -1.79 -28.71 -21.00
N ALA A 178 -2.93 -29.23 -21.42
CA ALA A 178 -3.08 -30.61 -21.87
C ALA A 178 -3.79 -30.59 -23.23
N ASN A 179 -3.05 -30.14 -24.25
CA ASN A 179 -3.10 -30.69 -25.60
C ASN A 179 -1.75 -30.42 -26.27
#